data_AF-A0AAU9Y381-F1
#
_entry.id   AF-A0AAU9Y381-F1
#
_cell.length_a   1.000
_cell.length_b   1.000
_cell.length_c   1.000
_cell.angle_alpha   90.00
_cell.angle_beta   90.00
_cell.angle_gamma   90.00
#
_symmetry.space_group_name_H-M   'P 1'
#
loop_
_entity.id
_entity.type
_entity.pdbx_description
1 polymer ?
#
loop_
_entity_poly.entity_id
_entity_poly.type
_entity_poly.pdbx_seq_one_letter_code
_entity_poly.pdbx_strand_id
1 'polypeptide(L)'
;QSSNRLRAKTEVMEEISSQNSDLGLEDLDKLEAKGQAENTKRATSWGIKKFEKWCDKRKLKVDFNCVTPVELNELLRKFYAEVKSEKGQPLTPSTLTGIRAAIHRQSTSAPRSRSMNIIQDSEFLSANKMFEAKCKLYTKEMNPKPTHKSSIAAGDMLKLRGYFSEGLDSNNSWADPERLLQ
;
A
#
# COMPACT_ATOMS: atom_id res chain seq x y z
N GLN A 1 -24.41 -66.34 -36.31
CA GLN A 1 -23.67 -66.06 -35.06
C GLN A 1 -22.61 -65.02 -35.41
N SER A 2 -22.97 -63.75 -35.39
CA SER A 2 -22.71 -62.82 -34.27
C SER A 2 -21.22 -62.57 -34.06
N SER A 3 -20.70 -61.48 -34.61
CA SER A 3 -19.65 -60.71 -33.94
C SER A 3 -19.59 -59.27 -34.45
N ASN A 4 -20.30 -58.40 -33.72
CA ASN A 4 -20.04 -56.96 -33.66
C ASN A 4 -18.63 -56.75 -33.10
N ARG A 5 -17.76 -55.98 -33.79
CA ARG A 5 -16.79 -55.16 -33.04
C ARG A 5 -16.22 -53.97 -33.85
N LEU A 6 -16.80 -52.81 -33.53
CA LEU A 6 -16.13 -51.52 -33.30
C LEU A 6 -15.44 -50.87 -34.50
N ARG A 7 -16.25 -50.06 -35.21
CA ARG A 7 -15.86 -48.77 -35.79
C ARG A 7 -15.13 -47.96 -34.71
N ALA A 8 -13.80 -47.96 -34.73
CA ALA A 8 -12.99 -47.05 -33.94
C ALA A 8 -13.34 -45.63 -34.41
N LYS A 9 -14.15 -44.94 -33.61
CA LYS A 9 -14.33 -43.51 -33.73
C LYS A 9 -12.99 -42.89 -33.38
N THR A 10 -12.38 -42.22 -34.34
CA THR A 10 -11.28 -41.30 -34.12
C THR A 10 -11.80 -40.19 -33.21
N GLU A 11 -11.68 -40.36 -31.90
CA GLU A 11 -11.79 -39.27 -30.94
C GLU A 11 -10.55 -38.41 -31.15
N VAL A 12 -10.73 -37.35 -31.93
CA VAL A 12 -9.85 -36.19 -31.91
C VAL A 12 -10.01 -35.59 -30.53
N MET A 13 -9.14 -35.99 -29.61
CA MET A 13 -8.98 -35.34 -28.32
C MET A 13 -8.33 -33.99 -28.61
N GLU A 14 -9.15 -32.97 -28.85
CA GLU A 14 -8.69 -31.59 -28.80
C GLU A 14 -8.12 -31.37 -27.41
N GLU A 15 -6.80 -31.32 -27.30
CA GLU A 15 -6.12 -30.71 -26.18
C GLU A 15 -6.61 -29.26 -26.10
N ILE A 16 -7.58 -29.01 -25.23
CA ILE A 16 -7.99 -27.67 -24.83
C ILE A 16 -6.76 -27.07 -24.16
N SER A 17 -5.97 -26.35 -24.96
CA SER A 17 -4.88 -25.51 -24.47
C SER A 17 -5.44 -24.64 -23.34
N SER A 18 -4.82 -24.74 -22.17
CA SER A 18 -5.14 -23.98 -20.96
C SER A 18 -5.02 -22.45 -21.15
N GLN A 19 -4.66 -21.98 -22.34
CA GLN A 19 -4.39 -20.58 -22.68
C GLN A 19 -5.45 -19.93 -23.57
N ASN A 20 -6.60 -20.57 -23.83
CA ASN A 20 -7.70 -20.02 -24.65
C ASN A 20 -8.54 -18.92 -23.95
N SER A 21 -8.11 -18.41 -22.79
CA SER A 21 -8.79 -17.32 -22.09
C SER A 21 -8.44 -15.97 -22.71
N ASP A 22 -9.38 -15.35 -23.41
CA ASP A 22 -9.30 -13.95 -23.85
C ASP A 22 -10.03 -13.07 -22.82
N LEU A 23 -9.30 -12.50 -21.87
CA LEU A 23 -9.85 -11.58 -20.86
C LEU A 23 -9.96 -10.18 -21.46
N GLY A 24 -11.15 -9.59 -21.39
CA GLY A 24 -11.35 -8.19 -21.80
C GLY A 24 -10.59 -7.22 -20.90
N LEU A 25 -10.32 -6.01 -21.41
CA LEU A 25 -9.62 -4.94 -20.66
C LEU A 25 -10.25 -4.66 -19.28
N GLU A 26 -11.58 -4.72 -19.19
CA GLU A 26 -12.33 -4.54 -17.95
C GLU A 26 -12.03 -5.65 -16.91
N ASP A 27 -11.78 -6.88 -17.37
CA ASP A 27 -11.45 -8.00 -16.47
C ASP A 27 -9.99 -7.95 -16.01
N LEU A 28 -9.09 -7.42 -16.84
CA LEU A 28 -7.72 -7.09 -16.45
C LEU A 28 -7.71 -6.00 -15.37
N ASP A 29 -8.46 -4.90 -15.56
CA ASP A 29 -8.58 -3.82 -14.57
C ASP A 29 -9.15 -4.33 -13.23
N LYS A 30 -10.16 -5.20 -13.28
CA LYS A 30 -10.72 -5.85 -12.08
C LYS A 30 -9.70 -6.75 -11.39
N LEU A 31 -8.87 -7.48 -12.15
CA LEU A 31 -7.82 -8.33 -11.61
C LEU A 31 -6.74 -7.50 -10.92
N GLU A 32 -6.29 -6.42 -11.56
CA GLU A 32 -5.35 -5.45 -10.99
C GLU A 32 -5.90 -4.81 -9.70
N ALA A 33 -7.18 -4.42 -9.71
CA ALA A 33 -7.85 -3.85 -8.54
C ALA A 33 -8.01 -4.84 -7.37
N LYS A 34 -8.19 -6.14 -7.67
CA LYS A 34 -8.22 -7.22 -6.67
C LYS A 34 -6.84 -7.52 -6.08
N GLY A 35 -5.77 -7.33 -6.85
CA GLY A 35 -4.39 -7.49 -6.39
C GLY A 35 -3.96 -6.44 -5.35
N GLN A 36 -4.63 -5.29 -5.30
CA GLN A 36 -4.32 -4.25 -4.33
C GLN A 36 -4.86 -4.58 -2.93
N ALA A 37 -3.95 -4.72 -1.96
CA ALA A 37 -4.31 -4.88 -0.56
C ALA A 37 -5.19 -3.72 -0.05
N GLU A 38 -6.21 -4.03 0.75
CA GLU A 38 -7.14 -3.04 1.31
C GLU A 38 -6.44 -1.96 2.14
N ASN A 39 -5.40 -2.35 2.90
CA ASN A 39 -4.57 -1.41 3.64
C ASN A 39 -3.87 -0.39 2.73
N THR A 40 -3.43 -0.82 1.55
CA THR A 40 -2.79 0.06 0.55
C THR A 40 -3.80 1.03 -0.05
N LYS A 41 -5.03 0.58 -0.35
CA LYS A 41 -6.12 1.46 -0.81
C LYS A 41 -6.43 2.55 0.24
N ARG A 42 -6.56 2.15 1.50
CA ARG A 42 -6.77 3.08 2.64
C ARG A 42 -5.63 4.08 2.79
N ALA A 43 -4.38 3.62 2.76
CA ALA A 43 -3.21 4.48 2.85
C ALA A 43 -3.11 5.48 1.67
N THR A 44 -3.47 5.03 0.46
CA THR A 44 -3.53 5.88 -0.73
C THR A 44 -4.59 6.95 -0.58
N SER A 45 -5.83 6.56 -0.27
CA SER A 45 -6.94 7.49 -0.06
C SER A 45 -6.61 8.52 1.02
N TRP A 46 -6.02 8.10 2.14
CA TRP A 46 -5.61 9.00 3.21
C TRP A 46 -4.55 10.01 2.74
N GLY A 47 -3.51 9.56 2.03
CA GLY A 47 -2.46 10.44 1.51
C GLY A 47 -2.98 11.45 0.50
N ILE A 48 -3.87 11.02 -0.41
CA ILE A 48 -4.51 11.90 -1.40
C ILE A 48 -5.41 12.93 -0.74
N LYS A 49 -6.27 12.53 0.21
CA LYS A 49 -7.11 13.47 0.98
C LYS A 49 -6.28 14.53 1.69
N LYS A 50 -5.09 14.18 2.17
CA LYS A 50 -4.18 15.14 2.81
C LYS A 50 -3.66 16.17 1.81
N PHE A 51 -3.34 15.75 0.59
CA PHE A 51 -2.94 16.62 -0.51
C PHE A 51 -4.10 17.51 -0.99
N GLU A 52 -5.28 16.94 -1.23
CA GLU A 52 -6.51 17.66 -1.61
C GLU A 52 -6.86 18.75 -0.59
N LYS A 53 -6.88 18.41 0.71
CA LYS A 53 -7.13 19.39 1.79
C LYS A 53 -6.10 20.53 1.80
N TRP A 54 -4.87 20.28 1.36
CA TRP A 54 -3.84 21.33 1.22
C TRP A 54 -4.10 22.20 -0.03
N CYS A 55 -4.54 21.61 -1.13
CA CYS A 55 -4.94 22.29 -2.36
C CYS A 55 -6.18 23.19 -2.12
N ASP A 56 -7.21 22.66 -1.45
CA ASP A 56 -8.46 23.37 -1.13
C ASP A 56 -8.18 24.66 -0.33
N LYS A 57 -7.30 24.57 0.67
CA LYS A 57 -6.87 25.73 1.47
C LYS A 57 -6.22 26.83 0.64
N ARG A 58 -5.65 26.50 -0.51
CA ARG A 58 -5.01 27.43 -1.46
C ARG A 58 -5.91 27.75 -2.66
N LYS A 59 -7.14 27.24 -2.68
CA LYS A 59 -8.07 27.34 -3.82
C LYS A 59 -7.45 26.81 -5.12
N LEU A 60 -6.59 25.80 -5.00
CA LEU A 60 -5.98 25.12 -6.14
C LEU A 60 -6.83 23.93 -6.51
N LYS A 61 -7.26 23.85 -7.76
CA LYS A 61 -7.88 22.65 -8.31
C LYS A 61 -6.84 21.89 -9.13
N VAL A 62 -6.38 20.76 -8.62
CA VAL A 62 -5.41 19.91 -9.30
C VAL A 62 -6.16 18.74 -9.93
N ASP A 63 -6.18 18.71 -11.26
CA ASP A 63 -6.68 17.55 -11.99
C ASP A 63 -5.50 16.66 -12.39
N PHE A 64 -5.37 15.51 -11.73
CA PHE A 64 -4.35 14.52 -12.05
C PHE A 64 -4.46 13.97 -13.49
N ASN A 65 -5.61 14.15 -14.17
CA ASN A 65 -5.81 13.80 -15.58
C ASN A 65 -5.20 14.79 -16.57
N CYS A 66 -4.98 16.04 -16.17
CA CYS A 66 -4.55 17.12 -17.06
C CYS A 66 -3.24 17.77 -16.64
N VAL A 67 -2.87 17.70 -15.35
CA VAL A 67 -1.68 18.35 -14.81
C VAL A 67 -0.40 17.92 -15.55
N THR A 68 0.43 18.87 -15.94
CA THR A 68 1.73 18.57 -16.56
C THR A 68 2.76 18.15 -15.51
N PRO A 69 3.82 17.40 -15.89
CA PRO A 69 4.90 17.07 -14.96
C PRO A 69 5.50 18.30 -14.26
N VAL A 70 5.66 19.40 -15.00
CA VAL A 70 6.24 20.66 -14.52
C VAL A 70 5.34 21.31 -13.46
N GLU A 71 4.04 21.45 -13.74
CA GLU A 71 3.08 22.00 -12.78
C GLU A 71 2.99 21.13 -11.53
N LEU A 72 2.94 19.80 -11.70
CA LEU A 72 2.88 18.87 -10.57
C LEU A 72 4.14 18.96 -9.70
N ASN A 73 5.33 19.10 -10.31
CA ASN A 73 6.58 19.31 -9.59
C ASN A 73 6.56 20.60 -8.75
N GLU A 74 6.10 21.72 -9.30
CA GLU A 74 6.00 22.97 -8.53
C GLU A 74 5.01 22.86 -7.35
N LEU A 75 3.85 22.22 -7.59
CA LEU A 75 2.85 21.96 -6.57
C LEU A 75 3.42 21.07 -5.46
N LEU A 76 4.09 19.97 -5.83
CA LEU A 76 4.69 19.04 -4.86
C LEU A 76 5.80 19.71 -4.05
N ARG A 77 6.62 20.55 -4.68
CA ARG A 77 7.64 21.34 -3.98
C ARG A 77 7.01 22.24 -2.91
N LYS A 78 5.95 23.00 -3.25
CA LYS A 78 5.22 23.84 -2.29
C LYS A 78 4.55 23.00 -1.21
N PHE A 79 3.92 21.90 -1.61
CA PHE A 79 3.28 20.96 -0.70
C PHE A 79 4.24 20.43 0.36
N TYR A 80 5.40 19.89 -0.04
CA TYR A 80 6.38 19.37 0.91
C TYR A 80 6.90 20.43 1.87
N ALA A 81 7.08 21.67 1.41
CA ALA A 81 7.54 22.76 2.26
C ALA A 81 6.53 23.10 3.38
N GLU A 82 5.24 23.05 3.06
CA GLU A 82 4.17 23.67 3.87
C GLU A 82 3.28 22.66 4.62
N VAL A 83 3.25 21.40 4.21
CA VAL A 83 2.34 20.40 4.79
C VAL A 83 2.65 20.18 6.27
N LYS A 84 1.59 20.19 7.09
CA LYS A 84 1.64 20.03 8.54
C LYS A 84 0.56 19.06 9.03
N SER A 85 0.74 18.58 10.26
CA SER A 85 -0.30 17.86 11.01
C SER A 85 -1.49 18.78 11.28
N GLU A 86 -2.62 18.22 11.70
CA GLU A 86 -3.81 19.00 12.06
C GLU A 86 -3.53 19.95 13.24
N LYS A 87 -2.64 19.54 14.13
CA LYS A 87 -2.12 20.34 15.25
C LYS A 87 -1.02 21.35 14.85
N GLY A 88 -0.78 21.54 13.56
CA GLY A 88 0.27 22.45 13.05
C GLY A 88 1.72 21.95 13.19
N GLN A 89 1.92 20.73 13.69
CA GLN A 89 3.25 20.11 13.86
C GLN A 89 3.86 19.67 12.52
N PRO A 90 5.20 19.66 12.38
CA PRO A 90 5.85 19.11 11.20
C PRO A 90 5.57 17.61 11.07
N LEU A 91 5.41 17.13 9.84
CA LEU A 91 5.19 15.71 9.57
C LEU A 91 6.49 14.92 9.73
N THR A 92 6.38 13.69 10.24
CA THR A 92 7.51 12.75 10.27
C THR A 92 7.93 12.37 8.84
N PRO A 93 9.22 12.04 8.61
CA PRO A 93 9.68 11.54 7.31
C PRO A 93 8.86 10.34 6.83
N SER A 94 8.55 9.39 7.73
CA SER A 94 7.74 8.21 7.39
C SER A 94 6.33 8.58 6.91
N THR A 95 5.68 9.53 7.57
CA THR A 95 4.37 10.04 7.14
C THR A 95 4.46 10.75 5.79
N LEU A 96 5.48 11.58 5.59
CA LEU A 96 5.68 12.31 4.33
C LEU A 96 5.97 11.34 3.17
N THR A 97 6.78 10.31 3.40
CA THR A 97 7.03 9.22 2.45
C THR A 97 5.74 8.48 2.09
N GLY A 98 4.89 8.17 3.08
CA GLY A 98 3.59 7.54 2.85
C GLY A 98 2.68 8.37 1.94
N ILE A 99 2.65 9.69 2.15
CA ILE A 99 1.90 10.61 1.28
C ILE A 99 2.50 10.66 -0.13
N ARG A 100 3.84 10.76 -0.26
CA ARG A 100 4.52 10.72 -1.57
C ARG A 100 4.18 9.44 -2.33
N ALA A 101 4.20 8.30 -1.67
CA ALA A 101 3.82 7.03 -2.27
C ALA A 101 2.35 6.99 -2.69
N ALA A 102 1.45 7.60 -1.92
CA ALA A 102 0.04 7.73 -2.30
C ALA A 102 -0.15 8.57 -3.58
N ILE A 103 0.54 9.72 -3.68
CA ILE A 103 0.47 10.59 -4.86
C ILE A 103 1.09 9.89 -6.08
N HIS A 104 2.20 9.18 -5.89
CA HIS A 104 2.81 8.40 -6.96
C HIS A 104 1.84 7.33 -7.48
N ARG A 105 1.23 6.53 -6.58
CA ARG A 105 0.23 5.54 -6.97
C ARG A 105 -0.96 6.17 -7.69
N GLN A 106 -1.46 7.32 -7.24
CA GLN A 106 -2.55 8.02 -7.93
C GLN A 106 -2.18 8.47 -9.35
N SER A 107 -0.90 8.74 -9.60
CA SER A 107 -0.39 9.16 -10.91
C SER A 107 -0.09 7.98 -11.83
N THR A 108 0.17 6.79 -11.28
CA THR A 108 0.64 5.60 -12.02
C THR A 108 -0.37 4.45 -12.06
N SER A 109 -1.40 4.43 -11.22
CA SER A 109 -2.41 3.34 -11.20
C SER A 109 -3.37 3.42 -12.38
N ALA A 110 -3.75 2.26 -12.92
CA ALA A 110 -4.77 2.11 -13.95
C ALA A 110 -6.14 2.69 -13.52
N PRO A 111 -6.97 3.17 -14.47
CA PRO A 111 -6.78 3.20 -15.93
C PRO A 111 -6.00 4.43 -16.41
N ARG A 112 -5.52 5.24 -15.45
CA ARG A 112 -5.04 6.61 -15.63
C ARG A 112 -3.51 6.68 -15.66
N SER A 113 -2.87 5.58 -16.09
CA SER A 113 -1.43 5.31 -16.07
C SER A 113 -0.65 6.26 -16.98
N ARG A 114 -0.58 7.52 -16.57
CA ARG A 114 0.41 8.45 -17.09
C ARG A 114 1.78 7.90 -16.71
N SER A 115 2.68 7.85 -17.66
CA SER A 115 4.08 7.43 -17.49
C SER A 115 4.91 8.47 -16.72
N MET A 116 4.33 9.10 -15.69
CA MET A 116 5.00 10.09 -14.85
C MET A 116 5.40 9.45 -13.52
N ASN A 117 6.70 9.29 -13.31
CA ASN A 117 7.28 8.82 -12.08
C ASN A 117 7.78 10.01 -11.26
N ILE A 118 6.92 10.48 -10.34
CA ILE A 118 7.23 11.61 -9.45
C ILE A 118 8.43 11.39 -8.52
N ILE A 119 8.95 10.16 -8.46
CA ILE A 119 10.07 9.78 -7.59
C ILE A 119 11.40 9.89 -8.34
N GLN A 120 11.45 9.42 -9.58
CA GLN A 120 12.71 9.27 -10.33
C GLN A 120 12.84 10.21 -11.53
N ASP A 121 11.74 10.68 -12.11
CA ASP A 121 11.79 11.51 -13.31
C ASP A 121 12.48 12.85 -13.02
N SER A 122 13.28 13.29 -13.99
CA SER A 122 14.13 14.48 -13.89
C SER A 122 13.33 15.77 -13.66
N GLU A 123 12.10 15.80 -14.15
CA GLU A 123 11.11 16.86 -14.05
C GLU A 123 10.76 17.17 -12.60
N PHE A 124 10.88 16.17 -11.70
CA PHE A 124 10.54 16.26 -10.28
C PHE A 124 11.73 16.60 -9.38
N LEU A 125 12.90 16.95 -9.94
CA LEU A 125 14.11 17.23 -9.17
C LEU A 125 13.89 18.30 -8.08
N SER A 126 13.10 19.33 -8.37
CA SER A 126 12.87 20.44 -7.45
C SER A 126 11.98 20.03 -6.26
N ALA A 127 10.93 19.25 -6.50
CA ALA A 127 10.09 18.65 -5.47
C ALA A 127 10.89 17.66 -4.62
N ASN A 128 11.72 16.82 -5.25
CA ASN A 128 12.53 15.81 -4.57
C ASN A 128 13.57 16.44 -3.64
N LYS A 129 14.25 17.49 -4.10
CA LYS A 129 15.17 18.28 -3.26
C LYS A 129 14.44 18.87 -2.04
N MET A 130 13.23 19.38 -2.20
CA MET A 130 12.46 19.91 -1.08
C MET A 130 11.99 18.81 -0.12
N PHE A 131 11.53 17.68 -0.63
CA PHE A 131 11.19 16.52 0.17
C PHE A 131 12.37 16.10 1.06
N GLU A 132 13.55 15.93 0.48
CA GLU A 132 14.76 15.59 1.22
C GLU A 132 15.15 16.66 2.25
N ALA A 133 15.07 17.93 1.87
CA ALA A 133 15.36 19.04 2.77
C ALA A 133 14.44 19.01 4.00
N LYS A 134 13.15 18.74 3.81
CA LYS A 134 12.17 18.65 4.91
C LYS A 134 12.41 17.43 5.80
N CYS A 135 12.78 16.29 5.22
CA CYS A 135 13.16 15.11 6.01
C CYS A 135 14.41 15.37 6.85
N LYS A 136 15.45 15.98 6.26
CA LYS A 136 16.70 16.36 6.97
C LYS A 136 16.43 17.38 8.07
N LEU A 137 15.60 18.39 7.79
CA LEU A 137 15.22 19.41 8.75
C LEU A 137 14.47 18.81 9.95
N TYR A 138 13.52 17.90 9.69
CA TYR A 138 12.81 17.21 10.76
C TYR A 138 13.77 16.49 11.70
N THR A 139 14.74 15.73 11.16
CA THR A 139 15.72 15.01 11.97
C THR A 139 16.62 15.97 12.76
N LYS A 140 17.00 17.11 12.16
CA LYS A 140 17.83 18.12 12.84
C LYS A 140 17.09 18.82 13.98
N GLU A 141 15.81 19.18 13.78
CA GLU A 141 15.01 19.93 14.74
C GLU A 141 14.47 19.04 15.87
N MET A 142 13.97 17.85 15.54
CA MET A 142 13.32 16.97 16.51
C MET A 142 14.31 16.02 17.20
N ASN A 143 15.47 15.78 16.59
CA ASN A 143 16.48 14.79 17.01
C ASN A 143 15.85 13.50 17.60
N PRO A 144 14.92 12.85 16.89
CA PRO A 144 14.20 11.72 17.44
C PRO A 144 15.19 10.57 17.66
N LYS A 145 15.50 10.28 18.92
CA LYS A 145 16.31 9.11 19.26
C LYS A 145 15.53 7.85 18.85
N PRO A 146 16.15 6.87 18.18
CA PRO A 146 15.52 5.58 17.92
C PRO A 146 15.01 4.97 19.23
N THR A 147 13.70 4.83 19.38
CA THR A 147 13.09 4.19 20.54
C THR A 147 12.92 2.71 20.24
N HIS A 148 13.76 1.87 20.84
CA HIS A 148 13.56 0.43 20.80
C HIS A 148 12.50 0.03 21.83
N LYS A 149 11.61 -0.88 21.44
CA LYS A 149 10.76 -1.57 22.41
C LYS A 149 11.69 -2.36 23.34
N SER A 150 11.44 -2.29 24.65
CA SER A 150 12.18 -3.10 25.62
C SER A 150 11.98 -4.59 25.33
N SER A 151 13.01 -5.39 25.57
CA SER A 151 12.86 -6.84 25.58
C SER A 151 11.77 -7.25 26.58
N ILE A 152 11.04 -8.31 26.26
CA ILE A 152 10.08 -8.89 27.19
C ILE A 152 10.87 -9.39 28.40
N ALA A 153 10.45 -9.01 29.62
CA ALA A 153 11.13 -9.40 30.83
C ALA A 153 11.07 -10.93 31.03
N ALA A 154 12.08 -11.52 31.65
CA ALA A 154 12.14 -12.97 31.86
C ALA A 154 10.91 -13.51 32.62
N GLY A 155 10.40 -12.77 33.61
CA GLY A 155 9.17 -13.12 34.31
C GLY A 155 7.92 -13.10 33.41
N ASP A 156 7.82 -12.14 32.50
CA ASP A 156 6.71 -12.07 31.55
C ASP A 156 6.81 -13.18 30.49
N MET A 157 8.03 -13.53 30.08
CA MET A 157 8.26 -14.70 29.22
C MET A 157 7.82 -16.01 29.89
N LEU A 158 8.00 -16.16 31.20
CA LEU A 158 7.50 -17.33 31.95
C LEU A 158 5.98 -17.35 32.00
N LYS A 159 5.32 -16.20 32.21
CA LYS A 159 3.85 -16.09 32.15
C LYS A 159 3.30 -16.44 30.78
N LEU A 160 3.91 -15.90 29.71
CA LEU A 160 3.55 -16.25 28.34
C LEU A 160 3.70 -17.76 28.12
N ARG A 161 4.82 -18.35 28.54
CA ARG A 161 5.03 -19.80 28.43
C ARG A 161 3.97 -20.61 29.19
N GLY A 162 3.63 -20.22 30.42
CA GLY A 162 2.56 -20.85 31.20
C GLY A 162 1.23 -20.76 30.48
N TYR A 163 0.84 -19.56 30.05
CA TYR A 163 -0.38 -19.31 29.27
C TYR A 163 -0.47 -20.19 28.01
N PHE A 164 0.59 -20.28 27.21
CA PHE A 164 0.62 -21.11 26.01
C PHE A 164 0.64 -22.62 26.30
N SER A 165 1.16 -23.04 27.46
CA SER A 165 1.25 -24.47 27.83
C SER A 165 -0.02 -24.98 28.50
N GLU A 166 -0.68 -24.15 29.31
CA GLU A 166 -1.85 -24.50 30.11
C GLU A 166 -3.17 -24.13 29.41
N GLY A 167 -3.11 -23.21 28.44
CA GLY A 167 -4.28 -22.76 27.69
C GLY A 167 -4.70 -23.68 26.55
N LEU A 168 -3.96 -24.75 26.24
CA LEU A 168 -4.36 -25.72 25.22
C LEU A 168 -4.94 -26.97 25.88
N ASP A 169 -6.15 -27.35 25.49
CA ASP A 169 -6.74 -28.63 25.88
C ASP A 169 -6.11 -29.80 25.10
N SER A 170 -6.48 -31.04 25.46
CA SER A 170 -5.99 -32.26 24.81
C SER A 170 -6.32 -32.37 23.31
N ASN A 171 -7.20 -31.50 22.80
CA ASN A 171 -7.59 -31.42 21.40
C ASN A 171 -6.93 -30.24 20.69
N ASN A 172 -5.91 -29.61 21.30
CA ASN A 172 -5.20 -28.47 20.75
C ASN A 172 -6.09 -27.22 20.56
N SER A 173 -7.23 -27.14 21.28
CA SER A 173 -8.12 -26.00 21.32
C SER A 173 -7.85 -25.15 22.56
N TRP A 174 -8.08 -23.84 22.46
CA TRP A 174 -7.88 -22.94 23.59
C TRP A 174 -8.94 -23.18 24.68
N ALA A 175 -8.50 -23.55 25.87
CA ALA A 175 -9.35 -23.62 27.06
C ALA A 175 -9.83 -22.22 27.46
N ASP A 176 -10.95 -22.15 28.19
CA ASP A 176 -11.62 -20.92 28.62
C ASP A 176 -10.63 -19.86 29.15
N PRO A 177 -10.47 -18.71 28.47
CA PRO A 177 -9.50 -17.68 28.84
C PRO A 177 -9.66 -17.13 30.26
N GLU A 178 -10.87 -17.18 30.83
CA GLU A 178 -11.13 -16.66 32.18
C GLU A 178 -10.48 -17.50 33.29
N ARG A 179 -10.14 -18.76 33.00
CA ARG A 179 -9.49 -19.65 33.96
C ARG A 179 -8.00 -19.35 34.16
N LEU A 180 -7.38 -18.64 33.21
CA LEU A 180 -5.93 -18.38 33.17
C LEU A 180 -5.54 -16.99 33.72
N LEU A 181 -6.50 -16.20 34.20
CA LEU A 181 -6.31 -14.84 34.72
C LEU A 181 -6.26 -14.75 36.26
N GLN A 182 -6.24 -15.90 36.97
CA GLN A 182 -6.06 -15.98 38.44
C GLN A 182 -4.58 -16.07 38.81
#